data_AF-X0T544-F1
#
_entry.id   AF-X0T544-F1
#
_cell.length_a   1.000
_cell.length_b   1.000
_cell.length_c   1.000
_cell.angle_alpha   90.00
_cell.angle_beta   90.00
_cell.angle_gamma   90.00
#
_symmetry.space_group_name_H-M   'P 1'
#
loop_
_entity.id
_entity.type
_entity.pdbx_description
1 polymer ?
#
loop_
_entity_poly.entity_id
_entity_poly.type
_entity_poly.pdbx_seq_one_letter_code
_entity_poly.pdbx_strand_id
1 'polypeptide(L)' 'FNIKDVDELNYRWSFGGKEASQTDSKNPNLLVLKISQLAKSIKQDLTVWVENKNNPLQRAQTRAEITFIP' A
#
# COMPACT_ATOMS: atom_id res chain seq x y z
N PHE A 1 -16.91 -0.65 -1.40
CA PHE A 1 -16.87 -0.86 -2.86
C PHE A 1 -17.99 -1.82 -3.25
N ASN A 2 -18.60 -1.66 -4.42
CA ASN A 2 -19.51 -2.67 -4.98
C ASN A 2 -18.74 -3.47 -6.03
N ILE A 3 -18.12 -4.56 -5.61
CA ILE A 3 -17.23 -5.42 -6.42
C ILE A 3 -17.57 -6.88 -6.15
N LYS A 4 -17.30 -7.77 -7.11
CA LYS A 4 -17.46 -9.23 -6.96
C LYS A 4 -16.12 -9.91 -6.71
N ASP A 5 -15.04 -9.37 -7.27
CA ASP A 5 -13.67 -9.86 -7.11
C ASP A 5 -12.72 -8.73 -6.66
N VAL A 6 -11.68 -9.09 -5.92
CA VAL A 6 -10.61 -8.16 -5.50
C VAL A 6 -9.79 -7.65 -6.69
N ASP A 7 -9.71 -8.44 -7.77
CA ASP A 7 -9.05 -8.05 -9.01
C ASP A 7 -9.83 -6.93 -9.75
N GLU A 8 -11.03 -6.56 -9.32
CA GLU A 8 -11.73 -5.36 -9.82
C GLU A 8 -11.19 -4.05 -9.19
N LEU A 9 -10.27 -4.15 -8.23
CA LEU A 9 -9.65 -3.01 -7.58
C LEU A 9 -8.22 -2.79 -8.10
N ASN A 10 -7.85 -1.53 -8.27
CA ASN A 10 -6.48 -1.08 -8.48
C ASN A 10 -5.91 -0.62 -7.14
N TYR A 11 -4.81 -1.24 -6.73
CA TYR A 11 -4.08 -0.87 -5.52
C TYR A 11 -2.80 -0.13 -5.89
N ARG A 12 -2.54 1.00 -5.24
CA ARG A 12 -1.28 1.74 -5.35
C ARG A 12 -0.72 1.96 -3.95
N TRP A 13 0.43 1.37 -3.69
CA TRP A 13 1.13 1.49 -2.43
C TRP A 13 2.19 2.58 -2.53
N SER A 14 2.36 3.34 -1.46
CA SER A 14 3.45 4.29 -1.31
C SER A 14 4.06 4.16 0.07
N PHE A 15 5.38 4.13 0.13
CA PHE A 15 6.15 4.05 1.37
C PHE A 15 7.19 5.16 1.40
N GLY A 16 7.16 5.99 2.44
CA GLY A 16 8.04 7.17 2.54
C GLY A 16 7.87 8.15 1.38
N GLY A 17 6.66 8.25 0.83
CA GLY A 17 6.34 9.08 -0.34
C GLY A 17 6.83 8.54 -1.69
N LYS A 18 7.47 7.36 -1.72
CA LYS A 18 7.87 6.67 -2.96
C LYS A 18 6.87 5.58 -3.30
N GLU A 19 6.67 5.29 -4.57
CA GLU A 19 5.82 4.17 -4.99
C GLU A 19 6.42 2.85 -4.51
N ALA A 20 5.58 1.99 -3.95
CA ALA A 20 5.95 0.67 -3.48
C ALA A 20 5.26 -0.38 -4.35
N SER A 21 6.00 -1.40 -4.76
CA SER A 21 5.45 -2.48 -5.58
C SER A 21 4.68 -3.46 -4.71
N GLN A 22 3.46 -3.77 -5.14
CA GLN A 22 2.70 -4.88 -4.60
C GLN A 22 3.40 -6.19 -5.01
N THR A 23 3.49 -7.15 -4.09
CA THR A 23 4.21 -8.41 -4.37
C THR A 23 3.34 -9.47 -5.04
N ASP A 24 2.03 -9.38 -4.84
CA ASP A 24 1.04 -10.28 -5.43
C ASP A 24 -0.25 -9.50 -5.72
N SER A 25 -0.70 -9.50 -6.97
CA SER A 25 -1.95 -8.87 -7.37
C SER A 25 -3.18 -9.59 -6.80
N LYS A 26 -3.06 -10.90 -6.52
CA LYS A 26 -4.16 -11.73 -5.98
C LYS A 26 -4.33 -11.57 -4.47
N ASN A 27 -3.28 -11.10 -3.78
CA ASN A 27 -3.28 -10.88 -2.34
C ASN A 27 -2.92 -9.42 -2.05
N PRO A 28 -3.82 -8.48 -2.37
CA PRO A 28 -3.45 -7.07 -2.33
C PRO A 28 -3.20 -6.53 -0.93
N ASN A 29 -3.57 -7.29 0.10
CA ASN A 29 -3.35 -6.96 1.51
C ASN A 29 -1.91 -7.24 1.98
N LEU A 30 -1.05 -7.81 1.14
CA LEU A 30 0.33 -8.14 1.49
C LEU A 30 1.33 -7.14 0.87
N LEU A 31 2.08 -6.47 1.75
CA LEU A 31 3.17 -5.59 1.39
C LEU A 31 4.49 -6.15 1.91
N VAL A 32 5.48 -6.29 1.03
CA VAL A 32 6.85 -6.67 1.42
C VAL A 32 7.75 -5.45 1.28
N LEU A 33 8.34 -5.03 2.39
CA LEU A 33 9.32 -3.95 2.43
C LEU A 33 10.72 -4.54 2.59
N LYS A 34 11.62 -4.22 1.66
CA LYS A 34 13.06 -4.51 1.81
C LYS A 34 13.72 -3.31 2.47
N ILE A 35 14.21 -3.50 3.67
CA ILE A 35 14.79 -2.42 4.49
C ILE A 35 16.23 -2.79 4.79
N SER A 36 17.16 -1.92 4.40
CA SER A 36 18.57 -2.06 4.76
C SER A 36 18.76 -1.86 6.25
N GLN A 37 19.85 -2.41 6.80
CA GLN A 37 20.19 -2.25 8.21
C GLN A 37 20.19 -0.77 8.61
N LEU A 38 19.44 -0.43 9.66
CA LEU A 38 19.24 0.95 10.10
C LEU A 38 20.17 1.27 11.29
N ALA A 39 20.89 2.38 11.22
CA ALA A 39 21.73 2.86 12.32
C ALA A 39 20.94 3.65 13.38
N LYS A 40 19.72 4.08 13.06
CA LYS A 40 18.83 4.89 13.90
C LYS A 40 17.37 4.55 13.60
N SER A 41 16.49 4.78 14.57
CA SER A 41 15.06 4.65 14.34
C SER A 41 14.58 5.60 13.25
N ILE A 42 13.72 5.11 12.36
CA ILE A 42 13.15 5.90 11.27
C ILE A 42 11.63 5.71 11.25
N LYS A 43 10.93 6.83 11.04
CA LYS A 43 9.48 6.86 10.83
C LYS A 43 9.21 7.03 9.35
N GLN A 44 8.30 6.22 8.82
CA GLN A 44 7.91 6.26 7.42
C GLN A 44 6.40 6.12 7.31
N ASP A 45 5.81 6.90 6.43
CA ASP A 45 4.41 6.77 6.09
C ASP A 45 4.20 5.64 5.09
N LEU A 46 3.29 4.74 5.42
CA LEU A 46 2.70 3.79 4.50
C LEU A 46 1.33 4.30 4.06
N THR A 47 1.14 4.46 2.77
CA THR A 47 -0.14 4.85 2.18
C THR A 47 -0.57 3.78 1.19
N VAL A 48 -1.86 3.44 1.21
CA VAL A 48 -2.49 2.64 0.15
C VAL A 48 -3.67 3.41 -0.43
N TRP A 49 -3.71 3.48 -1.74
CA TRP A 49 -4.82 3.96 -2.53
C TRP A 49 -5.50 2.79 -3.21
N VAL A 50 -6.82 2.77 -3.14
CA VAL A 50 -7.65 1.75 -3.77
C VAL A 50 -8.69 2.43 -4.64
N GLU A 51 -8.80 1.98 -5.88
CA GLU A 51 -9.77 2.50 -6.86
C GLU A 51 -10.50 1.34 -7.53
N ASN A 52 -11.82 1.45 -7.70
CA ASN A 52 -12.58 0.48 -8.47
C ASN A 52 -12.35 0.70 -9.97
N LYS A 53 -11.83 -0.32 -10.67
CA LYS A 53 -11.57 -0.30 -12.12
C LYS A 53 -12.82 0.02 -12.93
N ASN A 54 -13.98 -0.46 -12.45
CA ASN A 54 -15.27 -0.32 -13.12
C ASN A 54 -16.02 0.97 -12.74
N ASN A 55 -15.58 1.65 -11.67
CA ASN A 55 -16.17 2.92 -11.23
C ASN A 55 -15.12 3.78 -10.52
N PRO A 56 -14.38 4.63 -11.24
CA PRO A 56 -13.29 5.44 -10.67
C PRO A 56 -13.72 6.45 -9.60
N LEU A 57 -15.02 6.74 -9.48
CA LEU A 57 -15.55 7.58 -8.40
C LEU A 57 -15.53 6.84 -7.05
N GLN A 58 -15.52 5.51 -7.06
CA GLN A 58 -15.32 4.69 -5.88
C GLN A 58 -13.83 4.52 -5.64
N ARG A 59 -13.29 5.37 -4.78
CA ARG A 59 -11.89 5.35 -4.35
C ARG A 59 -11.77 5.54 -2.85
N ALA A 60 -10.74 4.95 -2.27
CA ALA A 60 -10.42 5.09 -0.86
C ALA A 60 -8.90 5.22 -0.68
N GLN A 61 -8.52 5.84 0.42
CA GLN A 61 -7.13 5.94 0.85
C GLN A 61 -7.06 5.59 2.33
N THR A 62 -6.01 4.90 2.73
CA THR A 62 -5.61 4.85 4.14
C THR A 62 -4.12 5.09 4.30
N ARG A 63 -3.73 5.54 5.49
CA ARG A 63 -2.37 5.87 5.87
C ARG A 63 -2.06 5.26 7.24
N ALA A 64 -0.87 4.69 7.37
CA ALA A 64 -0.30 4.21 8.62
C ALA A 64 1.13 4.75 8.78
N GLU A 65 1.51 5.14 9.99
CA GLU A 65 2.92 5.43 10.32
C GLU A 65 3.59 4.13 10.75
N ILE A 66 4.73 3.80 10.15
CA ILE A 66 5.57 2.68 10.54
C ILE A 66 6.85 3.24 11.15
N THR A 67 7.14 2.82 12.38
CA THR A 67 8.41 3.12 13.04
C THR A 67 9.28 1.88 13.02
N PHE A 68 10.47 1.99 12.42
CA PHE A 68 11.51 0.97 12.52
C PHE A 68 12.44 1.36 13.64
N ILE A 69 12.69 0.41 14.54
CA ILE A 69 13.61 0.56 15.66
C ILE A 69 14.77 -0.41 15.39
N PRO A 70 16.03 0.03 15.49
CA PRO A 70 17.21 -0.81 15.27
C PRO A 70 17.24 -2.06 16.16
#